data_AF-A0A0H3A178-F1
#
_entry.id   AF-A0A0H3A178-F1
#
_cell.length_a   1.000
_cell.length_b   1.000
_cell.length_c   1.000
_cell.angle_alpha   90.00
_cell.angle_beta   90.00
_cell.angle_gamma   90.00
#
_symmetry.space_group_name_H-M   'P 1'
#
loop_
_entity.id
_entity.type
_entity.pdbx_description
1 polymer ?
#
loop_
_entity_poly.entity_id
_entity_poly.type
_entity_poly.pdbx_seq_one_letter_code
_entity_poly.pdbx_strand_id
1 'polypeptide(L)'
;MAGKGELVPRPPKKVEYEIRFATTNAKKGWQDLAATIRNPLADAWDFLTRTPLANTPTNYPLKGQLGTITRGGERYERWQHKPTKQGDARIWFYVEGRTVYLEQVHTSHPNETK
;
A
#
# COMPACT_ATOMS: atom_id res chain seq x y z
N MET A 1 -25.84 7.23 32.08
CA MET A 1 -24.40 7.05 31.81
C MET A 1 -24.25 6.58 30.39
N ALA A 2 -23.61 7.36 29.51
CA ALA A 2 -23.28 6.86 28.19
C ALA A 2 -22.27 5.71 28.39
N GLY A 3 -22.67 4.49 28.05
CA GLY A 3 -21.75 3.34 28.00
C GLY A 3 -20.55 3.70 27.11
N LYS A 4 -19.40 3.04 27.33
CA LYS A 4 -18.15 3.28 26.55
C LYS A 4 -18.51 3.57 25.09
N GLY A 5 -18.38 4.83 24.69
CA GLY A 5 -19.09 5.42 23.56
C GLY A 5 -18.91 4.65 22.26
N GLU A 6 -19.95 4.68 21.42
CA GLU A 6 -19.91 4.11 20.08
C GLU A 6 -18.75 4.71 19.27
N LEU A 7 -18.05 3.86 18.51
CA LEU A 7 -17.01 4.32 17.60
C LEU A 7 -17.65 5.13 16.48
N VAL A 8 -17.25 6.39 16.35
CA VAL A 8 -17.67 7.22 15.22
C VAL A 8 -16.92 6.75 13.97
N PRO A 9 -17.60 6.23 12.94
CA PRO A 9 -16.94 5.82 11.72
C PRO A 9 -16.36 7.05 11.02
N ARG A 10 -15.17 6.90 10.44
CA ARG A 10 -14.56 7.97 9.65
C ARG A 10 -15.42 8.25 8.42
N PRO A 11 -15.91 9.49 8.21
CA PRO A 11 -16.65 9.83 7.00
C PRO A 11 -15.76 9.64 5.75
N PRO A 12 -16.27 9.02 4.68
CA PRO A 12 -15.49 8.83 3.45
C PRO A 12 -15.30 10.18 2.75
N LYS A 13 -14.08 10.51 2.32
CA LYS A 13 -13.88 11.68 1.46
C LYS A 13 -14.16 11.28 0.01
N LYS A 14 -14.90 12.11 -0.72
CA LYS A 14 -15.16 11.92 -2.16
C LYS A 14 -13.88 11.82 -2.99
N VAL A 15 -12.75 12.36 -2.50
CA VAL A 15 -11.49 12.48 -3.25
C VAL A 15 -10.42 11.45 -2.86
N GLU A 16 -10.68 10.54 -1.93
CA GLU A 16 -9.73 9.50 -1.52
C GLU A 16 -9.63 8.34 -2.50
N TYR A 17 -8.43 7.75 -2.56
CA TYR A 17 -8.21 6.48 -3.23
C TYR A 17 -8.75 5.34 -2.38
N GLU A 18 -9.34 4.34 -3.02
CA GLU A 18 -9.66 3.05 -2.39
C GLU A 18 -8.43 2.14 -2.46
N ILE A 19 -8.20 1.32 -1.44
CA ILE A 19 -7.13 0.30 -1.46
C ILE A 19 -7.76 -1.09 -1.63
N ARG A 20 -7.31 -1.84 -2.64
CA ARG A 20 -7.72 -3.22 -2.91
C ARG A 20 -6.54 -4.15 -2.98
N PHE A 21 -6.73 -5.42 -2.65
CA PHE A 21 -5.73 -6.45 -2.87
C PHE A 21 -5.83 -6.97 -4.31
N ALA A 22 -4.74 -6.91 -5.07
CA ALA A 22 -4.66 -7.52 -6.39
C ALA A 22 -4.35 -9.02 -6.32
N THR A 23 -3.78 -9.49 -5.20
CA THR A 23 -3.40 -10.89 -4.99
C THR A 23 -3.71 -11.35 -3.57
N THR A 24 -3.90 -12.66 -3.40
CA THR A 24 -4.03 -13.29 -2.07
C THR A 24 -2.75 -13.16 -1.24
N ASN A 25 -1.59 -13.19 -1.89
CA ASN A 25 -0.30 -12.99 -1.23
C ASN A 25 -0.15 -11.58 -0.64
N ALA A 26 -0.61 -10.54 -1.34
CA ALA A 26 -0.65 -9.19 -0.81
C ALA A 26 -1.54 -9.09 0.44
N LYS A 27 -2.69 -9.78 0.44
CA LYS A 27 -3.57 -9.85 1.62
C LYS A 27 -2.86 -10.46 2.82
N LYS A 28 -2.17 -11.59 2.61
CA LYS A 28 -1.40 -12.26 3.69
C LYS A 28 -0.28 -11.35 4.20
N GLY A 29 0.55 -10.80 3.33
CA GLY A 29 1.65 -9.92 3.73
C GLY A 29 1.18 -8.67 4.47
N TRP A 30 0.03 -8.11 4.08
CA TRP A 30 -0.59 -7.00 4.81
C TRP A 30 -0.99 -7.39 6.23
N GLN A 31 -1.59 -8.58 6.41
CA GLN A 31 -1.93 -9.09 7.74
C GLN A 31 -0.69 -9.32 8.60
N ASP A 32 0.39 -9.87 8.02
CA ASP A 32 1.66 -10.10 8.71
C ASP A 32 2.32 -8.77 9.14
N LEU A 33 2.29 -7.74 8.27
CA LEU A 33 2.73 -6.40 8.64
C LEU A 33 1.84 -5.76 9.71
N ALA A 34 0.51 -5.95 9.65
CA ALA A 34 -0.41 -5.40 10.64
C ALA A 34 -0.17 -6.00 12.04
N ALA A 35 0.30 -7.24 12.10
CA ALA A 35 0.68 -7.92 13.33
C ALA A 35 2.01 -7.41 13.93
N THR A 36 2.91 -6.88 13.10
CA THR A 36 4.30 -6.57 13.51
C THR A 36 4.61 -5.07 13.56
N ILE A 37 4.04 -4.27 12.66
CA ILE A 37 4.30 -2.84 12.49
C ILE A 37 3.00 -2.03 12.31
N ARG A 38 2.02 -2.28 13.18
CA ARG A 38 0.66 -1.73 13.08
C ARG A 38 0.58 -0.22 12.83
N ASN A 39 1.33 0.58 13.60
CA ASN A 39 1.28 2.05 13.47
C ASN A 39 1.87 2.52 12.13
N PRO A 40 3.09 2.12 11.72
CA PRO A 40 3.59 2.41 10.37
C PRO A 40 2.67 1.92 9.24
N LEU A 41 1.98 0.79 9.40
CA LEU A 41 1.07 0.30 8.37
C LEU A 41 -0.21 1.15 8.28
N ALA A 42 -0.70 1.69 9.40
CA ALA A 42 -1.79 2.67 9.41
C ALA A 42 -1.37 3.96 8.68
N ASP A 43 -0.17 4.47 8.95
CA ASP A 43 0.39 5.63 8.24
C ASP A 43 0.54 5.36 6.73
N ALA A 44 0.96 4.15 6.35
CA ALA A 44 1.04 3.74 4.95
C ALA A 44 -0.36 3.71 4.30
N TRP A 45 -1.38 3.22 5.02
CA TRP A 45 -2.77 3.26 4.54
C TRP A 45 -3.25 4.71 4.31
N ASP A 46 -3.02 5.61 5.27
CA ASP A 46 -3.38 7.03 5.14
C ASP A 46 -2.63 7.72 3.99
N PHE A 47 -1.37 7.37 3.78
CA PHE A 47 -0.59 7.88 2.65
C PHE A 47 -1.16 7.39 1.32
N LEU A 48 -1.40 6.09 1.17
CA LEU A 48 -1.88 5.48 -0.07
C LEU A 48 -3.31 5.93 -0.43
N THR A 49 -4.18 6.18 0.55
CA THR A 49 -5.53 6.73 0.29
C THR A 49 -5.52 8.21 -0.09
N ARG A 50 -4.46 8.95 0.23
CA ARG A 50 -4.37 10.41 0.01
C ARG A 50 -3.50 10.80 -1.18
N THR A 51 -2.30 10.24 -1.28
CA THR A 51 -1.26 10.66 -2.24
C THR A 51 -0.40 9.48 -2.71
N PRO A 52 -0.98 8.40 -3.28
CA PRO A 52 -0.22 7.20 -3.62
C PRO A 52 0.86 7.43 -4.69
N LEU A 53 0.68 8.43 -5.55
CA LEU A 53 1.61 8.76 -6.64
C LEU A 53 2.59 9.90 -6.29
N ALA A 54 2.67 10.31 -5.02
CA ALA A 54 3.67 11.29 -4.59
C ALA A 54 5.05 10.63 -4.50
N ASN A 55 6.03 11.13 -5.27
CA ASN A 55 7.40 10.64 -5.23
C ASN A 55 8.14 11.18 -4.00
N THR A 56 8.54 10.30 -3.09
CA THR A 56 9.19 10.60 -1.82
C THR A 56 10.29 9.57 -1.53
N PRO A 57 11.19 9.80 -0.55
CA PRO A 57 12.19 8.79 -0.18
C PRO A 57 11.63 7.43 0.24
N THR A 58 10.35 7.34 0.61
CA THR A 58 9.65 6.10 0.99
C THR A 58 8.56 5.70 0.01
N ASN A 59 8.36 6.41 -1.09
CA ASN A 59 7.34 6.08 -2.09
C ASN A 59 7.81 6.48 -3.49
N TYR A 60 8.08 5.52 -4.35
CA TYR A 60 8.64 5.81 -5.67
C TYR A 60 8.31 4.71 -6.69
N PRO A 61 8.27 5.04 -7.99
CA PRO A 61 8.12 4.02 -9.02
C PRO A 61 9.35 3.12 -9.06
N LEU A 62 9.12 1.82 -9.26
CA LEU A 62 10.20 0.89 -9.57
C LEU A 62 10.73 1.16 -10.98
N LYS A 63 11.93 0.67 -11.28
CA LYS A 63 12.63 0.92 -12.54
C LYS A 63 12.94 -0.38 -13.29
N GLY A 64 13.30 -0.23 -14.56
CA GLY A 64 13.68 -1.36 -15.42
C GLY A 64 12.53 -2.34 -15.61
N GLN A 65 12.85 -3.63 -15.61
CA GLN A 65 11.86 -4.70 -15.83
C GLN A 65 10.78 -4.76 -14.74
N LEU A 66 11.08 -4.28 -13.53
CA LEU A 66 10.12 -4.25 -12.42
C LEU A 66 9.22 -3.02 -12.44
N GLY A 67 9.56 -1.98 -13.20
CA GLY A 67 8.85 -0.69 -13.18
C GLY A 67 7.44 -0.73 -13.72
N THR A 68 7.02 -1.83 -14.31
CA THR A 68 5.70 -1.99 -14.90
C THR A 68 5.12 -3.36 -14.62
N ILE A 69 3.79 -3.43 -14.56
CA ILE A 69 3.04 -4.67 -14.38
C ILE A 69 1.87 -4.72 -15.36
N THR A 70 1.55 -5.91 -15.87
CA THR A 70 0.34 -6.13 -16.68
C THR A 70 -0.76 -6.79 -15.84
N ARG A 71 -1.95 -6.19 -15.82
CA ARG A 71 -3.15 -6.72 -15.13
C ARG A 71 -4.36 -6.49 -16.03
N GLY A 72 -5.15 -7.55 -16.25
CA GLY A 72 -6.33 -7.45 -17.12
C GLY A 72 -6.04 -7.06 -18.57
N GLY A 73 -4.82 -7.30 -19.07
CA GLY A 73 -4.39 -6.88 -20.41
C GLY A 73 -3.85 -5.45 -20.49
N GLU A 74 -3.98 -4.65 -19.43
CA GLU A 74 -3.45 -3.30 -19.37
C GLU A 74 -2.13 -3.24 -18.60
N ARG A 75 -1.28 -2.28 -18.97
CA ARG A 75 0.04 -2.07 -18.37
C ARG A 75 -0.01 -0.86 -17.45
N TYR A 76 0.43 -1.06 -16.22
CA TYR A 76 0.49 -0.04 -15.18
C TYR A 76 1.93 0.18 -14.73
N GLU A 77 2.23 1.40 -14.28
CA GLU A 77 3.45 1.69 -13.55
C GLU A 77 3.40 1.00 -12.17
N ARG A 78 4.45 0.28 -11.81
CA ARG A 78 4.56 -0.37 -10.50
C ARG A 78 5.29 0.57 -9.55
N TRP A 79 4.67 0.83 -8.42
CA TRP A 79 5.18 1.67 -7.34
C TRP A 79 5.60 0.82 -6.15
N GLN A 80 6.55 1.35 -5.39
CA GLN A 80 7.01 0.81 -4.12
C GLN A 80 6.82 1.83 -3.01
N HIS A 81 6.13 1.43 -1.95
CA HIS A 81 6.05 2.14 -0.69
C HIS A 81 6.82 1.41 0.41
N LYS A 82 7.60 2.14 1.20
CA LYS A 82 8.27 1.66 2.42
C LYS A 82 7.48 2.17 3.63
N PRO A 83 6.81 1.29 4.41
CA PRO A 83 6.07 1.72 5.60
C PRO A 83 6.96 2.45 6.63
N THR A 84 8.27 2.15 6.65
CA THR A 84 9.25 2.84 7.47
C THR A 84 10.48 3.21 6.65
N LYS A 85 11.18 4.29 7.02
CA LYS A 85 12.38 4.75 6.30
C LYS A 85 13.52 3.73 6.34
N GLN A 86 13.74 3.11 7.50
CA GLN A 86 14.86 2.20 7.76
C GLN A 86 14.47 0.72 7.72
N GLY A 87 13.19 0.38 7.64
CA GLY A 87 12.76 -1.01 7.62
C GLY A 87 12.84 -1.65 6.24
N ASP A 88 12.72 -2.97 6.25
CA ASP A 88 12.89 -3.82 5.07
C ASP A 88 11.58 -4.09 4.33
N ALA A 89 10.43 -3.90 4.98
CA ALA A 89 9.12 -4.12 4.38
C ALA A 89 8.90 -3.26 3.12
N ARG A 90 8.32 -3.86 2.07
CA ARG A 90 7.94 -3.17 0.82
C ARG A 90 6.50 -3.49 0.46
N ILE A 91 5.75 -2.46 0.10
CA ILE A 91 4.42 -2.59 -0.50
C ILE A 91 4.55 -2.23 -1.96
N TRP A 92 4.39 -3.21 -2.84
CA TRP A 92 4.31 -2.98 -4.28
C TRP A 92 2.86 -2.81 -4.69
N PHE A 93 2.58 -1.77 -5.45
CA PHE A 93 1.23 -1.45 -5.89
C PHE A 93 1.22 -0.82 -7.27
N TYR A 94 0.02 -0.73 -7.84
CA TYR A 94 -0.26 0.09 -9.01
C TYR A 94 -1.57 0.84 -8.80
N VAL A 95 -1.83 1.85 -9.63
CA VAL A 95 -3.05 2.65 -9.56
C VAL A 95 -3.83 2.51 -10.86
N GLU A 96 -5.12 2.23 -10.75
CA GLU A 96 -6.10 2.25 -11.84
C GLU A 96 -7.24 3.18 -11.42
N GLY A 97 -7.40 4.29 -12.16
CA GLY A 97 -8.33 5.36 -11.78
C GLY A 97 -8.06 5.88 -10.37
N ARG A 98 -8.95 5.56 -9.43
CA ARG A 98 -8.86 5.98 -8.01
C ARG A 98 -8.72 4.79 -7.06
N THR A 99 -8.19 3.69 -7.57
CA THR A 99 -7.96 2.47 -6.80
C THR A 99 -6.48 2.17 -6.77
N VAL A 100 -5.93 2.03 -5.56
CA VAL A 100 -4.59 1.52 -5.29
C VAL A 100 -4.72 0.01 -5.13
N TYR A 101 -4.10 -0.73 -6.04
CA TYR A 101 -4.08 -2.18 -6.01
C TYR A 101 -2.76 -2.67 -5.41
N LEU A 102 -2.83 -3.26 -4.22
CA LEU A 102 -1.68 -3.89 -3.58
C LEU A 102 -1.36 -5.21 -4.30
N GLU A 103 -0.23 -5.22 -5.00
CA GLU A 103 0.22 -6.34 -5.80
C GLU A 103 0.99 -7.35 -4.96
N GLN A 104 1.97 -6.88 -4.21
CA GLN A 104 2.78 -7.66 -3.29
C GLN A 104 3.03 -6.86 -2.02
N VAL A 105 3.00 -7.52 -0.88
CA VAL A 105 3.33 -6.94 0.42
C VAL A 105 4.38 -7.82 1.06
N HIS A 106 5.59 -7.30 1.17
CA HIS A 106 6.76 -8.02 1.67
C HIS A 106 7.05 -7.58 3.10
N THR A 107 7.27 -8.56 3.99
CA THR A 107 7.66 -8.32 5.39
C THR A 107 9.15 -8.04 5.56
N SER A 108 9.94 -8.36 4.53
CA SER A 108 11.38 -8.09 4.41
C SER A 108 11.69 -7.52 3.02
N HIS A 109 12.96 -7.17 2.78
CA HIS A 109 13.37 -6.57 1.51
C HIS A 109 13.32 -7.64 0.42
N PRO A 110 12.52 -7.46 -0.65
CA PRO A 110 12.39 -8.46 -1.70
C PRO A 110 13.71 -8.57 -2.47
N ASN A 111 14.12 -9.81 -2.76
CA ASN A 111 15.37 -10.11 -3.46
C ASN A 111 15.44 -9.42 -4.82
N GLU A 112 14.28 -9.22 -5.45
CA GLU A 112 14.11 -8.55 -6.74
C GLU A 112 14.58 -7.09 -6.75
N THR A 113 14.65 -6.45 -5.58
CA THR A 113 15.13 -5.06 -5.44
C THR A 113 16.36 -4.95 -4.54
N LYS A 114 16.99 -6.07 -4.20
CA LYS A 114 18.21 -6.09 -3.39
C LYS A 114 19.39 -5.48 -4.15
#